data_AF-A0A2V8LUI3-F1
#
_entry.id   AF-A0A2V8LUI3-F1
#
_cell.length_a   1.000
_cell.length_b   1.000
_cell.length_c   1.000
_cell.angle_alpha   90.00
_cell.angle_beta   90.00
_cell.angle_gamma   90.00
#
_symmetry.space_group_name_H-M   'P 1'
#
loop_
_entity.id
_entity.type
_entity.pdbx_description
1 polymer ?
#
loop_
_entity_poly.entity_id
_entity_poly.type
_entity_poly.pdbx_seq_one_letter_code
_entity_poly.pdbx_strand_id
1 'polypeptide(L)'
;MKPAANANMIGPLDFFICLSVTPGCLIFAENHTHKQLILLSPSSGVYIIPVSAKTKETPMRHIIAALFFFSSGQAFAQTPGSSDIQSGKEIWQGYFGLQNDCKLCHGDQGEGGFAKPLAGHQLTSAQFLRAVRQGPGIMPAFVPDKNLNDQQVGQVAAYLASLPKPTGAAPEWHTRVPPLATPRQKLMVSSGCGQCHGPVMANPRRTAGSIGADFEWFRQEVYEHTTAPLNVNRPHLRMGNYSKQQISEATLKDLWEFFANEQGLRVPIGAQISAGVPSGNGVTYTITLQNTGTPGKGLTAEYITVTLPLLRGKDPEEVTTMVEATTGGGYTGVHRDVITNSNAAEFEIPRLAPGEKRTFTITLSGKGANVGIPRGMVKWEKPRLNSGGTELIAVTTPLGQ
;
A
#
# COMPACT_ATOMS: atom_id res chain seq x y z
N MET A 1 1.20 33.85 53.83
CA MET A 1 1.54 35.30 53.88
C MET A 1 0.83 36.01 52.72
N LYS A 2 0.26 37.19 52.99
CA LYS A 2 -0.58 38.01 52.09
C LYS A 2 0.16 38.48 50.82
N PRO A 3 -0.59 38.87 49.74
CA PRO A 3 -0.04 39.42 48.51
C PRO A 3 0.19 40.94 48.61
N ALA A 4 1.09 41.48 47.77
CA ALA A 4 1.22 42.92 47.53
C ALA A 4 0.92 43.21 46.06
N ALA A 5 -0.03 44.13 45.86
CA ALA A 5 -0.46 44.68 44.59
C ALA A 5 0.54 45.73 44.06
N ASN A 6 0.55 45.93 42.74
CA ASN A 6 0.55 47.26 42.13
C ASN A 6 0.15 47.14 40.65
N ALA A 7 -1.13 47.43 40.38
CA ALA A 7 -1.65 47.79 39.08
C ALA A 7 -1.83 49.31 39.06
N ASN A 8 -1.29 49.97 38.02
CA ASN A 8 -1.86 51.09 37.28
C ASN A 8 -0.76 51.97 36.71
N MET A 9 -0.76 52.12 35.38
CA MET A 9 -0.61 53.39 34.66
C MET A 9 -0.63 53.10 33.15
N ILE A 10 -1.81 52.76 32.62
CA ILE A 10 -2.11 52.89 31.19
C ILE A 10 -3.50 53.52 31.13
N GLY A 11 -3.56 54.75 30.61
CA GLY A 11 -4.81 55.47 30.39
C GLY A 11 -5.66 54.85 29.27
N PRO A 12 -6.85 55.40 28.99
CA PRO A 12 -7.76 54.83 27.99
C PRO A 12 -7.12 54.87 26.60
N LEU A 13 -7.04 53.70 25.95
CA LEU A 13 -6.68 53.55 24.55
C LEU A 13 -7.96 53.56 23.72
N ASP A 14 -8.08 54.55 22.83
CA ASP A 14 -9.13 54.62 21.84
C ASP A 14 -8.67 53.85 20.59
N PHE A 15 -9.38 52.78 20.22
CA PHE A 15 -9.23 51.93 19.03
C PHE A 15 -8.21 50.76 19.02
N PHE A 16 -8.75 49.57 18.69
CA PHE A 16 -8.01 48.37 18.29
C PHE A 16 -8.49 47.94 16.89
N ILE A 17 -7.56 47.68 15.96
CA ILE A 17 -7.85 46.96 14.71
C ILE A 17 -6.92 45.75 14.65
N CYS A 18 -7.50 44.55 14.70
CA CYS A 18 -6.78 43.30 14.52
C CYS A 18 -7.04 42.78 13.10
N LEU A 19 -6.00 42.68 12.26
CA LEU A 19 -6.10 42.14 10.91
C LEU A 19 -5.33 40.81 10.85
N SER A 20 -6.08 39.72 10.67
CA SER A 20 -5.67 38.33 10.32
C SER A 20 -5.60 37.28 11.43
N VAL A 21 -5.87 36.03 11.01
CA VAL A 21 -6.00 34.80 11.82
C VAL A 21 -4.88 33.83 11.42
N THR A 22 -3.64 34.10 11.85
CA THR A 22 -2.46 33.19 11.85
C THR A 22 -1.42 33.71 12.85
N PRO A 23 -0.46 32.90 13.35
CA PRO A 23 0.40 33.30 14.46
C PRO A 23 1.43 34.37 14.02
N GLY A 24 1.12 35.63 14.31
CA GLY A 24 1.97 36.79 14.08
C GLY A 24 1.14 38.07 14.09
N CYS A 25 0.80 38.57 15.28
CA CYS A 25 -0.05 39.76 15.42
C CYS A 25 0.83 41.02 15.42
N LEU A 26 0.69 41.87 14.39
CA LEU A 26 1.26 43.22 14.41
C LEU A 26 0.26 44.14 15.12
N ILE A 27 0.69 44.80 16.21
CA ILE A 27 -0.15 45.76 16.95
C ILE A 27 0.38 47.17 16.70
N PHE A 28 -0.49 48.06 16.21
CA PHE A 28 -0.20 49.49 16.12
C PHE A 28 -0.92 50.21 17.26
N ALA A 29 -0.18 51.00 18.04
CA ALA A 29 -0.75 51.90 19.03
C ALA A 29 -0.14 53.29 18.86
N GLU A 30 -0.97 54.33 18.85
CA GLU A 30 -0.55 55.72 18.71
C GLU A 30 -0.88 56.48 20.01
N ASN A 31 0.11 57.17 20.59
CA ASN A 31 -0.09 58.01 21.77
C ASN A 31 0.20 59.47 21.40
N HIS A 32 -0.67 60.40 21.81
CA HIS A 32 -0.70 61.80 21.39
C HIS A 32 0.55 62.62 21.73
N THR A 33 1.49 62.10 22.52
CA THR A 33 2.71 62.84 22.90
C THR A 33 4.02 62.25 22.37
N HIS A 34 4.05 61.00 21.88
CA HIS A 34 5.25 60.42 21.26
C HIS A 34 4.89 59.36 20.20
N LYS A 35 5.25 59.59 18.93
CA LYS A 35 5.10 58.59 17.86
C LYS A 35 6.12 57.46 18.06
N GLN A 36 5.65 56.29 18.52
CA GLN A 36 6.47 55.09 18.65
C GLN A 36 5.83 53.93 17.90
N LEU A 37 6.64 53.10 17.24
CA LEU A 37 6.20 51.86 16.61
C LEU A 37 6.68 50.69 17.46
N ILE A 38 5.75 49.84 17.90
CA ILE A 38 6.04 48.68 18.74
C ILE A 38 5.69 47.41 17.95
N LEU A 39 6.67 46.52 17.79
CA LEU A 39 6.50 45.23 17.11
C LEU A 39 6.60 44.11 18.15
N LEU A 40 5.56 43.27 18.22
CA LEU A 40 5.49 42.13 19.13
C LEU A 40 5.52 40.83 18.31
N SER A 41 6.57 40.03 18.51
CA SER A 41 6.67 38.67 17.96
C SER A 41 6.68 37.63 19.09
N PRO A 42 5.90 36.53 19.02
CA PRO A 42 5.82 35.54 20.09
C PRO A 42 7.12 34.79 20.39
N SER A 43 8.07 34.79 19.44
CA SER A 43 9.29 33.97 19.51
C SER A 43 10.60 34.76 19.58
N SER A 44 10.58 36.10 19.62
CA SER A 44 11.83 36.89 19.50
C SER A 44 11.92 38.16 20.37
N GLY A 45 10.99 38.38 21.31
CA GLY A 45 11.04 39.53 22.24
C GLY A 45 10.52 40.84 21.65
N VAL A 46 10.40 41.87 22.51
CA VAL A 46 9.82 43.19 22.18
C VAL A 46 10.91 44.10 21.60
N TYR A 47 10.69 44.64 20.40
CA TYR A 47 11.56 45.65 19.80
C TYR A 47 10.86 47.01 19.80
N ILE A 48 11.49 48.01 20.44
CA ILE A 48 11.05 49.41 20.45
C ILE A 48 12.01 50.18 19.55
N ILE A 49 11.50 50.74 18.45
CA ILE A 49 12.29 51.58 17.55
C ILE A 49 12.01 53.06 17.88
N PRO A 50 12.97 53.82 18.44
CA PRO A 50 12.79 55.24 18.66
C PRO A 50 12.87 55.99 17.33
N VAL A 51 11.81 56.68 16.95
CA VAL A 51 11.81 57.55 15.77
C VAL A 51 12.23 58.95 16.22
N SER A 52 13.44 59.38 15.84
CA SER A 52 13.97 60.70 16.18
C SER A 52 13.21 61.80 15.44
N ALA A 53 12.55 62.68 16.18
CA ALA A 53 11.84 63.84 15.66
C ALA A 53 12.82 64.96 15.29
N LYS A 54 13.60 64.77 14.23
CA LYS A 54 14.32 65.86 13.54
C LYS A 54 14.76 65.39 12.16
N THR A 55 13.87 65.47 11.19
CA THR A 55 14.24 65.63 9.77
C THR A 55 13.03 66.09 8.99
N LYS A 56 13.27 67.07 8.11
CA LYS A 56 12.30 67.65 7.17
C LYS A 56 11.61 66.57 6.36
N GLU A 57 10.33 66.82 6.10
CA GLU A 57 9.41 66.00 5.31
C GLU A 57 10.10 65.36 4.10
N THR A 58 10.33 64.05 4.21
CA THR A 58 10.64 63.20 3.06
C THR A 58 9.39 62.33 2.85
N PRO A 59 8.80 62.28 1.65
CA PRO A 59 7.50 61.65 1.44
C PRO A 59 7.58 60.15 1.72
N MET A 60 6.72 59.71 2.64
CA MET A 60 6.56 58.37 3.25
C MET A 60 6.33 57.20 2.27
N ARG A 61 6.39 57.44 0.94
CA ARG A 61 6.26 56.43 -0.11
C ARG A 61 7.55 55.66 -0.41
N HIS A 62 8.72 56.18 -0.07
CA HIS A 62 10.00 55.55 -0.47
C HIS A 62 10.59 54.60 0.58
N ILE A 63 10.17 54.67 1.85
CA ILE A 63 10.66 53.75 2.90
C ILE A 63 9.86 52.43 2.89
N ILE A 64 8.59 52.45 2.47
CA ILE A 64 7.78 51.22 2.32
C ILE A 64 8.28 50.39 1.11
N ALA A 65 8.81 51.03 0.06
CA ALA A 65 9.33 50.30 -1.11
C ALA A 65 10.66 49.56 -0.82
N ALA A 66 11.49 50.02 0.12
CA ALA A 66 12.75 49.37 0.45
C ALA A 66 12.58 48.14 1.37
N LEU A 67 11.48 48.04 2.12
CA LEU A 67 11.16 46.90 2.98
C LEU A 67 10.37 45.79 2.27
N PHE A 68 9.76 46.08 1.11
CA PHE A 68 9.02 45.08 0.33
C PHE A 68 9.87 44.31 -0.70
N PHE A 69 11.12 44.73 -0.96
CA PHE A 69 11.98 44.08 -1.97
C PHE A 69 12.94 43.01 -1.42
N PHE A 70 12.96 42.75 -0.10
CA PHE A 70 13.85 41.74 0.49
C PHE A 70 13.16 40.48 1.02
N SER A 71 11.84 40.33 0.86
CA SER A 71 11.10 39.16 1.37
C SER A 71 10.89 38.04 0.34
N SER A 72 11.39 38.19 -0.88
CA SER A 72 11.35 37.12 -1.88
C SER A 72 12.59 36.24 -1.82
N GLY A 73 12.45 35.09 -1.15
CA GLY A 73 13.07 33.85 -1.61
C GLY A 73 14.42 33.47 -1.00
N GLN A 74 14.46 33.23 0.30
CA GLN A 74 15.33 32.17 0.82
C GLN A 74 14.48 31.18 1.59
N ALA A 75 13.94 30.19 0.87
CA ALA A 75 13.56 28.93 1.49
C ALA A 75 14.87 28.27 1.95
N PHE A 76 15.37 28.68 3.12
CA PHE A 76 16.38 27.91 3.82
C PHE A 76 15.80 26.52 4.03
N ALA A 77 16.57 25.49 3.66
CA ALA A 77 16.25 24.11 3.97
C ALA A 77 16.02 24.03 5.49
N GLN A 78 14.77 24.02 5.92
CA GLN A 78 14.45 23.86 7.32
C GLN A 78 14.89 22.46 7.71
N THR A 79 15.66 22.36 8.79
CA THR A 79 15.97 21.08 9.41
C THR A 79 14.64 20.35 9.65
N PRO A 80 14.48 19.10 9.18
CA PRO A 80 13.22 18.38 9.32
C PRO A 80 12.73 18.36 10.77
N GLY A 81 11.46 18.70 10.97
CA GLY A 81 10.87 18.66 12.31
C GLY A 81 10.67 17.23 12.80
N SER A 82 10.42 17.07 14.11
CA SER A 82 10.06 15.76 14.68
C SER A 82 8.81 15.17 14.03
N SER A 83 7.85 16.01 13.61
CA SER A 83 6.67 15.61 12.86
C SER A 83 7.01 15.02 11.49
N ASP A 84 7.99 15.58 10.78
CA ASP A 84 8.40 15.08 9.46
C ASP A 84 9.07 13.70 9.56
N ILE A 85 9.90 13.50 10.58
CA ILE A 85 10.52 12.20 10.87
C ILE A 85 9.44 11.15 11.18
N GLN A 86 8.43 11.51 11.96
CA GLN A 86 7.32 10.61 12.27
C GLN A 86 6.47 10.28 11.03
N SER A 87 6.12 11.26 10.20
CA SER A 87 5.42 11.01 8.93
C SER A 87 6.27 10.15 7.98
N GLY A 88 7.57 10.40 7.90
CA GLY A 88 8.50 9.57 7.12
C GLY A 88 8.54 8.13 7.59
N LYS A 89 8.52 7.90 8.91
CA LYS A 89 8.43 6.57 9.50
C LYS A 89 7.12 5.87 9.12
N GLU A 90 6.00 6.57 9.16
CA GLU A 90 4.68 6.01 8.79
C GLU A 90 4.63 5.60 7.31
N ILE A 91 5.21 6.42 6.43
CA ILE A 91 5.34 6.11 5.01
C ILE A 91 6.24 4.90 4.79
N TRP A 92 7.39 4.84 5.49
CA TRP A 92 8.33 3.73 5.38
C TRP A 92 7.76 2.41 5.89
N GLN A 93 7.12 2.43 7.07
CA GLN A 93 6.56 1.23 7.69
C GLN A 93 5.30 0.75 6.97
N GLY A 94 4.62 1.67 6.29
CA GLY A 94 3.38 1.46 5.57
C GLY A 94 2.18 1.49 6.52
N TYR A 95 1.37 2.56 6.46
CA TYR A 95 0.15 2.68 7.28
C TYR A 95 -1.12 2.57 6.44
N PHE A 96 -2.14 1.86 6.96
CA PHE A 96 -3.47 1.65 6.37
C PHE A 96 -3.50 1.14 4.91
N GLY A 97 -2.72 0.10 4.61
CA GLY A 97 -2.94 -0.77 3.44
C GLY A 97 -2.42 -0.27 2.09
N LEU A 98 -1.90 0.96 2.01
CA LEU A 98 -1.45 1.55 0.74
C LEU A 98 -0.25 2.50 0.91
N GLN A 99 0.91 2.02 1.38
CA GLN A 99 2.13 2.82 1.37
C GLN A 99 3.36 1.95 1.06
N ASN A 100 4.26 2.51 0.25
CA ASN A 100 5.20 1.86 -0.68
C ASN A 100 6.11 0.77 -0.11
N ASP A 101 6.46 -0.19 -0.97
CA ASP A 101 7.21 -1.40 -0.64
C ASP A 101 8.74 -1.18 -0.56
N CYS A 102 9.21 0.05 -0.28
CA CYS A 102 10.64 0.40 -0.24
C CYS A 102 11.43 -0.54 0.67
N LYS A 103 10.86 -0.87 1.83
CA LYS A 103 11.46 -1.77 2.82
C LYS A 103 11.62 -3.22 2.35
N LEU A 104 10.84 -3.68 1.36
CA LEU A 104 11.00 -5.04 0.80
C LEU A 104 12.37 -5.22 0.13
N CYS A 105 12.95 -4.13 -0.35
CA CYS A 105 14.30 -4.12 -0.90
C CYS A 105 15.34 -3.60 0.11
N HIS A 106 14.99 -2.57 0.88
CA HIS A 106 15.91 -1.82 1.72
C HIS A 106 15.91 -2.21 3.22
N GLY A 107 15.13 -3.20 3.63
CA GLY A 107 15.04 -3.66 5.02
C GLY A 107 14.01 -2.87 5.85
N ASP A 108 13.55 -3.45 6.95
CA ASP A 108 12.45 -2.88 7.76
C ASP A 108 12.84 -1.57 8.45
N GLN A 109 14.12 -1.38 8.73
CA GLN A 109 14.74 -0.19 9.29
C GLN A 109 15.68 0.49 8.28
N GLY A 110 15.61 0.19 6.98
CA GLY A 110 16.55 0.76 6.01
C GLY A 110 17.96 0.17 6.10
N GLU A 111 18.14 -0.96 6.77
CA GLU A 111 19.41 -1.63 6.99
C GLU A 111 19.99 -2.34 5.75
N GLY A 112 19.25 -2.32 4.64
CA GLY A 112 19.60 -2.95 3.37
C GLY A 112 19.04 -4.36 3.23
N GLY A 113 19.68 -5.15 2.39
CA GLY A 113 19.31 -6.53 2.11
C GLY A 113 19.46 -6.81 0.62
N PHE A 114 18.34 -6.81 -0.11
CA PHE A 114 18.37 -6.84 -1.57
C PHE A 114 19.01 -5.56 -2.14
N ALA A 115 18.59 -4.40 -1.63
CA ALA A 115 19.12 -3.10 -1.99
C ALA A 115 20.07 -2.56 -0.90
N LYS A 116 20.76 -1.47 -1.24
CA LYS A 116 21.74 -0.84 -0.35
C LYS A 116 21.07 -0.30 0.94
N PRO A 117 21.79 -0.29 2.07
CA PRO A 117 21.29 0.36 3.28
C PRO A 117 21.05 1.86 3.05
N LEU A 118 19.96 2.37 3.63
CA LEU A 118 19.59 3.78 3.67
C LEU A 118 19.60 4.34 5.10
N ALA A 119 19.57 3.50 6.13
CA ALA A 119 19.68 3.92 7.52
C ALA A 119 20.98 4.70 7.77
N GLY A 120 20.86 5.89 8.37
CA GLY A 120 21.98 6.78 8.66
C GLY A 120 22.66 7.35 7.41
N HIS A 121 21.96 7.41 6.27
CA HIS A 121 22.52 7.97 5.04
C HIS A 121 22.94 9.43 5.20
N GLN A 122 23.88 9.87 4.36
CA GLN A 122 24.38 11.26 4.33
C GLN A 122 23.98 11.99 3.03
N LEU A 123 22.96 11.50 2.34
CA LEU A 123 22.42 12.15 1.15
C LEU A 123 21.69 13.45 1.53
N THR A 124 21.88 14.50 0.73
CA THR A 124 21.02 15.68 0.76
C THR A 124 19.60 15.31 0.28
N SER A 125 18.58 16.06 0.67
CA SER A 125 17.20 15.83 0.21
C SER A 125 17.09 15.83 -1.32
N ALA A 126 17.82 16.70 -2.00
CA ALA A 126 17.85 16.77 -3.46
C ALA A 126 18.49 15.52 -4.10
N GLN A 127 19.54 14.96 -3.51
CA GLN A 127 20.15 13.71 -3.97
C GLN A 127 19.23 12.52 -3.74
N PHE A 128 18.60 12.44 -2.56
CA PHE A 128 17.66 11.37 -2.23
C PHE A 128 16.44 11.42 -3.16
N LEU A 129 15.85 12.59 -3.34
CA LEU A 129 14.73 12.80 -4.26
C LEU A 129 15.12 12.39 -5.68
N ARG A 130 16.27 12.84 -6.18
CA ARG A 130 16.76 12.45 -7.51
C ARG A 130 16.89 10.94 -7.66
N ALA A 131 17.45 10.24 -6.67
CA ALA A 131 17.56 8.78 -6.71
C ALA A 131 16.17 8.11 -6.80
N VAL A 132 15.21 8.56 -6.00
CA VAL A 132 13.82 8.06 -6.01
C VAL A 132 13.13 8.29 -7.36
N ARG A 133 13.36 9.45 -7.99
CA ARG A 133 12.77 9.79 -9.30
C ARG A 133 13.46 9.11 -10.48
N GLN A 134 14.75 8.82 -10.38
CA GLN A 134 15.52 8.21 -11.47
C GLN A 134 15.49 6.69 -11.45
N GLY A 135 15.35 6.06 -10.28
CA GLY A 135 15.37 4.61 -10.16
C GLY A 135 16.73 4.00 -10.54
N PRO A 136 17.81 4.20 -9.75
CA PRO A 136 19.11 3.63 -10.09
C PRO A 136 19.14 2.11 -9.95
N GLY A 137 19.89 1.43 -10.82
CA GLY A 137 20.00 -0.03 -10.80
C GLY A 137 18.66 -0.68 -11.13
N ILE A 138 18.15 -1.53 -10.26
CA ILE A 138 16.83 -2.20 -10.41
C ILE A 138 15.71 -1.49 -9.65
N MET A 139 16.00 -0.38 -8.96
CA MET A 139 14.99 0.35 -8.20
C MET A 139 14.03 1.03 -9.19
N PRO A 140 12.72 0.78 -9.14
CA PRO A 140 11.81 1.47 -10.04
C PRO A 140 11.81 2.98 -9.77
N ALA A 141 11.54 3.77 -10.80
CA ALA A 141 11.37 5.21 -10.71
C ALA A 141 9.97 5.54 -10.17
N PHE A 142 9.90 6.18 -9.00
CA PHE A 142 8.64 6.57 -8.38
C PHE A 142 8.20 7.95 -8.86
N VAL A 143 6.92 8.11 -9.22
CA VAL A 143 6.42 9.37 -9.79
C VAL A 143 5.63 10.21 -8.76
N PRO A 144 5.78 11.55 -8.75
CA PRO A 144 5.18 12.44 -7.74
C PRO A 144 3.66 12.34 -7.58
N ASP A 145 2.95 12.12 -8.67
CA ASP A 145 1.49 12.17 -8.77
C ASP A 145 0.81 10.80 -8.61
N LYS A 146 1.58 9.70 -8.52
CA LYS A 146 1.03 8.33 -8.43
C LYS A 146 1.49 7.53 -7.22
N ASN A 147 2.76 7.65 -6.84
CA ASN A 147 3.33 6.84 -5.75
C ASN A 147 3.59 7.67 -4.48
N LEU A 148 4.47 8.67 -4.59
CA LEU A 148 4.96 9.50 -3.49
C LEU A 148 5.27 10.89 -4.02
N ASN A 149 4.66 11.93 -3.45
CA ASN A 149 5.01 13.32 -3.78
C ASN A 149 6.37 13.72 -3.16
N ASP A 150 6.93 14.86 -3.57
CA ASP A 150 8.28 15.27 -3.16
C ASP A 150 8.41 15.52 -1.65
N GLN A 151 7.35 16.03 -1.01
CA GLN A 151 7.33 16.22 0.44
C GLN A 151 7.43 14.87 1.16
N GLN A 152 6.64 13.89 0.74
CA GLN A 152 6.67 12.54 1.31
C GLN A 152 8.05 11.88 1.13
N VAL A 153 8.68 12.05 -0.03
CA VAL A 153 10.05 11.56 -0.25
C VAL A 153 11.05 12.26 0.68
N GLY A 154 10.91 13.57 0.90
CA GLY A 154 11.73 14.31 1.86
C GLY A 154 11.56 13.83 3.31
N GLN A 155 10.33 13.53 3.72
CA GLN A 155 10.02 12.98 5.05
C GLN A 155 10.63 11.59 5.24
N VAL A 156 10.52 10.71 4.24
CA VAL A 156 11.17 9.38 4.27
C VAL A 156 12.70 9.52 4.37
N ALA A 157 13.30 10.44 3.61
CA ALA A 157 14.74 10.70 3.68
C ALA A 157 15.16 11.17 5.08
N ALA A 158 14.40 12.10 5.68
CA ALA A 158 14.67 12.59 7.03
C ALA A 158 14.58 11.47 8.08
N TYR A 159 13.56 10.61 7.98
CA TYR A 159 13.42 9.44 8.85
C TYR A 159 14.62 8.50 8.73
N LEU A 160 14.99 8.08 7.51
CA LEU A 160 16.10 7.14 7.31
C LEU A 160 17.45 7.72 7.73
N ALA A 161 17.68 9.01 7.51
CA ALA A 161 18.88 9.70 8.00
C ALA A 161 18.96 9.73 9.53
N SER A 162 17.82 9.73 10.23
CA SER A 162 17.77 9.71 11.71
C SER A 162 18.10 8.35 12.34
N LEU A 163 18.07 7.28 11.54
CA LEU A 163 18.36 5.92 12.02
C LEU A 163 19.87 5.69 12.18
N PRO A 164 20.28 4.81 13.09
CA PRO A 164 21.69 4.43 13.21
C PRO A 164 22.17 3.73 11.95
N LYS A 165 23.40 4.04 11.52
CA LYS A 165 24.04 3.34 10.40
C LYS A 165 24.22 1.85 10.75
N PRO A 166 23.85 0.91 9.88
CA PRO A 166 24.03 -0.52 10.14
C PRO A 166 25.52 -0.87 10.24
N THR A 167 25.88 -1.71 11.20
CA THR A 167 27.25 -2.20 11.45
C THR A 167 27.42 -3.70 11.19
N GLY A 168 26.33 -4.42 10.94
CA GLY A 168 26.31 -5.87 10.69
C GLY A 168 26.13 -6.24 9.21
N ALA A 169 26.07 -7.56 8.96
CA ALA A 169 25.68 -8.06 7.64
C ALA A 169 24.25 -7.63 7.31
N ALA A 170 24.02 -7.34 6.03
CA ALA A 170 22.67 -7.04 5.54
C ALA A 170 21.74 -8.25 5.75
N PRO A 171 20.45 -8.03 6.04
CA PRO A 171 19.49 -9.11 6.15
C PRO A 171 19.35 -9.85 4.81
N GLU A 172 18.83 -11.09 4.86
CA GLU A 172 18.55 -11.85 3.65
C GLU A 172 17.45 -11.17 2.81
N TRP A 173 17.40 -11.51 1.52
CA TRP A 173 16.36 -11.04 0.61
C TRP A 173 15.00 -11.50 1.09
N HIS A 174 14.00 -10.62 1.03
CA HIS A 174 12.62 -10.97 1.37
C HIS A 174 12.14 -12.18 0.56
N THR A 175 12.43 -12.18 -0.74
CA THR A 175 12.24 -13.34 -1.61
C THR A 175 13.59 -13.89 -2.05
N ARG A 176 13.91 -15.09 -1.56
CA ARG A 176 15.09 -15.86 -2.00
C ARG A 176 14.85 -16.52 -3.35
N VAL A 177 15.91 -16.65 -4.13
CA VAL A 177 15.92 -17.46 -5.35
C VAL A 177 15.70 -18.93 -4.95
N PRO A 178 14.66 -19.62 -5.45
CA PRO A 178 14.46 -21.03 -5.15
C PRO A 178 15.67 -21.89 -5.56
N PRO A 179 16.04 -22.94 -4.81
CA PRO A 179 17.20 -23.77 -5.12
C PRO A 179 17.18 -24.38 -6.53
N LEU A 180 16.00 -24.74 -7.02
CA LEU A 180 15.78 -25.35 -8.34
C LEU A 180 15.19 -24.36 -9.36
N ALA A 181 15.41 -23.07 -9.17
CA ALA A 181 14.90 -22.04 -10.05
C ALA A 181 15.44 -22.19 -11.49
N THR A 182 14.54 -22.08 -12.47
CA THR A 182 14.93 -21.99 -13.89
C THR A 182 15.77 -20.71 -14.12
N PRO A 183 16.58 -20.62 -15.18
CA PRO A 183 17.34 -19.41 -15.47
C PRO A 183 16.47 -18.14 -15.51
N ARG A 184 15.25 -18.25 -16.05
CA ARG A 184 14.32 -17.12 -16.13
C ARG A 184 13.65 -16.81 -14.78
N GLN A 185 13.39 -17.80 -13.94
CA GLN A 185 12.97 -17.56 -12.56
C GLN A 185 14.06 -16.86 -11.75
N LYS A 186 15.32 -17.28 -11.90
CA LYS A 186 16.46 -16.62 -11.27
C LYS A 186 16.51 -15.15 -11.69
N LEU A 187 16.39 -14.88 -12.99
CA LEU A 187 16.34 -13.53 -13.55
C LEU A 187 15.17 -12.71 -12.97
N MET A 188 13.97 -13.28 -12.86
CA MET A 188 12.79 -12.61 -12.27
C MET A 188 13.03 -12.19 -10.82
N VAL A 189 13.59 -13.09 -10.00
CA VAL A 189 13.84 -12.81 -8.58
C VAL A 189 15.03 -11.85 -8.40
N SER A 190 16.11 -12.01 -9.18
CA SER A 190 17.29 -11.16 -9.09
C SER A 190 17.14 -9.79 -9.74
N SER A 191 16.11 -9.59 -10.60
CA SER A 191 15.73 -8.27 -11.12
C SER A 191 14.88 -7.46 -10.13
N GLY A 192 14.63 -8.00 -8.93
CA GLY A 192 13.88 -7.34 -7.86
C GLY A 192 12.36 -7.55 -7.93
N CYS A 193 11.81 -8.02 -9.07
CA CYS A 193 10.36 -8.23 -9.23
C CYS A 193 9.80 -9.17 -8.17
N GLY A 194 10.56 -10.21 -7.83
CA GLY A 194 10.19 -11.18 -6.80
C GLY A 194 10.09 -10.59 -5.39
N GLN A 195 10.76 -9.48 -5.09
CA GLN A 195 10.74 -8.90 -3.75
C GLN A 195 9.34 -8.38 -3.37
N CYS A 196 8.57 -7.89 -4.34
CA CYS A 196 7.18 -7.45 -4.12
C CYS A 196 6.14 -8.49 -4.58
N HIS A 197 6.41 -9.20 -5.68
CA HIS A 197 5.43 -10.09 -6.32
C HIS A 197 5.59 -11.58 -5.95
N GLY A 198 6.58 -11.90 -5.12
CA GLY A 198 6.95 -13.25 -4.76
C GLY A 198 7.66 -14.01 -5.90
N PRO A 199 8.19 -15.21 -5.60
CA PRO A 199 9.09 -15.94 -6.52
C PRO A 199 8.40 -16.51 -7.77
N VAL A 200 7.06 -16.47 -7.81
CA VAL A 200 6.24 -17.03 -8.88
C VAL A 200 5.24 -16.02 -9.45
N MET A 201 5.34 -14.73 -9.11
CA MET A 201 4.48 -13.66 -9.67
C MET A 201 2.97 -13.96 -9.57
N ALA A 202 2.54 -14.56 -8.46
CA ALA A 202 1.20 -15.12 -8.28
C ALA A 202 0.07 -14.09 -8.51
N ASN A 203 0.21 -12.88 -7.96
CA ASN A 203 -0.83 -11.85 -8.07
C ASN A 203 -0.83 -11.16 -9.45
N PRO A 204 0.32 -10.74 -9.99
CA PRO A 204 0.40 -10.26 -11.37
C PRO A 204 -0.14 -11.24 -12.41
N ARG A 205 0.20 -12.55 -12.32
CA ARG A 205 -0.32 -13.55 -13.26
C ARG A 205 -1.83 -13.75 -13.18
N ARG A 206 -2.44 -13.56 -12.00
CA ARG A 206 -3.89 -13.54 -11.82
C ARG A 206 -4.53 -12.32 -12.48
N THR A 207 -3.88 -11.16 -12.41
CA THR A 207 -4.34 -9.95 -13.09
C THR A 207 -4.22 -10.10 -14.61
N ALA A 208 -3.08 -10.59 -15.10
CA ALA A 208 -2.88 -10.90 -16.50
C ALA A 208 -3.93 -11.89 -17.03
N GLY A 209 -4.18 -12.97 -16.29
CA GLY A 209 -5.20 -13.95 -16.65
C GLY A 209 -6.64 -13.41 -16.58
N SER A 210 -6.92 -12.37 -15.79
CA SER A 210 -8.25 -11.77 -15.73
C SER A 210 -8.60 -10.97 -16.99
N ILE A 211 -7.61 -10.51 -17.74
CA ILE A 211 -7.81 -9.69 -18.94
C ILE A 211 -7.32 -10.36 -20.22
N GLY A 212 -6.81 -11.59 -20.14
CA GLY A 212 -6.20 -12.28 -21.29
C GLY A 212 -4.96 -11.54 -21.81
N ALA A 213 -4.12 -11.08 -20.89
CA ALA A 213 -2.97 -10.24 -21.22
C ALA A 213 -1.95 -10.92 -22.13
N ASP A 214 -1.26 -10.11 -22.92
CA ASP A 214 -0.14 -10.49 -23.77
C ASP A 214 1.17 -9.80 -23.34
N PHE A 215 2.22 -9.99 -24.15
CA PHE A 215 3.51 -9.35 -23.90
C PHE A 215 3.44 -7.82 -23.95
N GLU A 216 2.60 -7.23 -24.78
CA GLU A 216 2.49 -5.77 -24.88
C GLU A 216 1.88 -5.18 -23.60
N TRP A 217 0.87 -5.85 -23.03
CA TRP A 217 0.39 -5.50 -21.70
C TRP A 217 1.51 -5.61 -20.66
N PHE A 218 2.28 -6.71 -20.65
CA PHE A 218 3.37 -6.88 -19.68
C PHE A 218 4.44 -5.81 -19.83
N ARG A 219 4.76 -5.43 -21.07
CA ARG A 219 5.68 -4.32 -21.39
C ARG A 219 5.21 -3.01 -20.79
N GLN A 220 3.93 -2.69 -20.96
CA GLN A 220 3.32 -1.49 -20.38
C GLN A 220 3.31 -1.54 -18.85
N GLU A 221 2.98 -2.67 -18.23
CA GLU A 221 2.98 -2.79 -16.77
C GLU A 221 4.37 -2.65 -16.16
N VAL A 222 5.45 -2.94 -16.89
CA VAL A 222 6.83 -2.80 -16.37
C VAL A 222 7.38 -1.39 -16.62
N TYR A 223 7.21 -0.84 -17.83
CA TYR A 223 7.78 0.46 -18.18
C TYR A 223 6.88 1.67 -17.88
N GLU A 224 5.58 1.45 -17.77
CA GLU A 224 4.55 2.49 -17.71
C GLU A 224 3.52 2.16 -16.62
N HIS A 225 3.91 1.39 -15.58
CA HIS A 225 3.04 0.91 -14.50
C HIS A 225 2.13 1.99 -13.93
N THR A 226 2.68 3.19 -13.73
CA THR A 226 2.01 4.32 -13.10
C THR A 226 0.91 4.94 -13.97
N THR A 227 0.93 4.65 -15.27
CA THR A 227 -0.01 5.15 -16.27
C THR A 227 -0.77 4.03 -16.98
N ALA A 228 -0.42 2.76 -16.72
CA ALA A 228 -1.07 1.61 -17.31
C ALA A 228 -2.59 1.64 -17.03
N PRO A 229 -3.45 1.18 -17.97
CA PRO A 229 -4.90 1.36 -17.88
C PRO A 229 -5.55 0.85 -16.58
N LEU A 230 -5.03 -0.24 -15.99
CA LEU A 230 -5.55 -0.79 -14.73
C LEU A 230 -5.13 0.01 -13.49
N ASN A 231 -4.15 0.90 -13.64
CA ASN A 231 -3.48 1.61 -12.56
C ASN A 231 -3.65 3.13 -12.65
N VAL A 232 -4.09 3.68 -13.80
CA VAL A 232 -4.17 5.12 -14.07
C VAL A 232 -4.95 5.90 -13.00
N ASN A 233 -6.00 5.30 -12.45
CA ASN A 233 -6.86 5.87 -11.42
C ASN A 233 -6.59 5.34 -10.01
N ARG A 234 -5.54 4.53 -9.81
CA ARG A 234 -5.22 3.97 -8.49
C ARG A 234 -4.42 4.99 -7.69
N PRO A 235 -4.95 5.49 -6.56
CA PRO A 235 -4.15 6.29 -5.65
C PRO A 235 -3.08 5.40 -4.98
N HIS A 236 -1.90 5.94 -4.77
CA HIS A 236 -0.82 5.29 -4.00
C HIS A 236 -0.39 3.93 -4.57
N LEU A 237 -0.01 3.91 -5.85
CA LEU A 237 0.59 2.73 -6.46
C LEU A 237 1.89 2.36 -5.75
N ARG A 238 2.13 1.07 -5.56
CA ARG A 238 3.32 0.57 -4.82
C ARG A 238 4.56 0.44 -5.67
N MET A 239 4.39 0.24 -6.97
CA MET A 239 5.45 0.05 -7.95
C MET A 239 5.60 1.30 -8.81
N GLY A 240 6.84 1.72 -9.03
CA GLY A 240 7.19 2.75 -10.00
C GLY A 240 7.45 2.17 -11.40
N ASN A 241 8.01 2.97 -12.28
CA ASN A 241 8.32 2.56 -13.65
C ASN A 241 9.75 2.06 -13.77
N TYR A 242 9.97 0.98 -14.50
CA TYR A 242 11.30 0.59 -14.94
C TYR A 242 11.67 1.31 -16.24
N SER A 243 12.95 1.56 -16.47
CA SER A 243 13.44 2.00 -17.78
C SER A 243 14.03 0.85 -18.57
N LYS A 244 14.16 1.03 -19.89
CA LYS A 244 14.82 0.07 -20.79
C LYS A 244 16.31 -0.13 -20.47
N GLN A 245 16.92 0.81 -19.76
CA GLN A 245 18.29 0.68 -19.28
C GLN A 245 18.37 -0.28 -18.09
N GLN A 246 17.35 -0.30 -17.22
CA GLN A 246 17.29 -1.18 -16.06
C GLN A 246 16.93 -2.60 -16.49
N ILE A 247 15.92 -2.72 -17.37
CA ILE A 247 15.43 -3.98 -17.91
C ILE A 247 15.30 -3.80 -19.41
N SER A 248 16.20 -4.40 -20.20
CA SER A 248 16.15 -4.31 -21.65
C SER A 248 14.92 -5.05 -22.21
N GLU A 249 14.50 -4.73 -23.44
CA GLU A 249 13.39 -5.44 -24.12
C GLU A 249 13.66 -6.96 -24.24
N ALA A 250 14.91 -7.35 -24.48
CA ALA A 250 15.29 -8.76 -24.55
C ALA A 250 15.11 -9.44 -23.18
N THR A 251 15.60 -8.80 -22.11
CA THR A 251 15.40 -9.26 -20.73
C THR A 251 13.91 -9.35 -20.39
N LEU A 252 13.12 -8.37 -20.81
CA LEU A 252 11.68 -8.35 -20.54
C LEU A 252 10.93 -9.50 -21.21
N LYS A 253 11.35 -9.89 -22.43
CA LYS A 253 10.82 -11.08 -23.10
C LYS A 253 11.14 -12.35 -22.32
N ASP A 254 12.36 -12.51 -21.81
CA ASP A 254 12.68 -13.64 -20.93
C ASP A 254 11.85 -13.64 -19.64
N LEU A 255 11.61 -12.46 -19.04
CA LEU A 255 10.73 -12.35 -17.88
C LEU A 255 9.29 -12.76 -18.23
N TRP A 256 8.79 -12.39 -19.41
CA TRP A 256 7.48 -12.84 -19.91
C TRP A 256 7.41 -14.34 -20.16
N GLU A 257 8.46 -14.94 -20.74
CA GLU A 257 8.53 -16.39 -20.92
C GLU A 257 8.40 -17.13 -19.60
N PHE A 258 9.08 -16.66 -18.54
CA PHE A 258 8.84 -17.21 -17.20
C PHE A 258 7.41 -16.97 -16.72
N PHE A 259 6.96 -15.72 -16.80
CA PHE A 259 5.67 -15.26 -16.26
C PHE A 259 4.46 -15.96 -16.87
N ALA A 260 4.38 -16.03 -18.19
CA ALA A 260 3.21 -16.54 -18.90
C ALA A 260 3.40 -17.99 -19.35
N ASN A 261 4.60 -18.37 -19.80
CA ASN A 261 4.80 -19.65 -20.48
C ASN A 261 5.36 -20.74 -19.55
N GLU A 262 6.38 -20.46 -18.73
CA GLU A 262 6.87 -21.45 -17.76
C GLU A 262 5.91 -21.62 -16.57
N GLN A 263 5.32 -20.52 -16.09
CA GLN A 263 4.41 -20.56 -14.95
C GLN A 263 2.93 -20.72 -15.35
N GLY A 264 2.49 -20.16 -16.48
CA GLY A 264 1.08 -20.09 -16.85
C GLY A 264 0.35 -18.88 -16.24
N LEU A 265 -0.53 -18.24 -17.00
CA LEU A 265 -1.45 -17.24 -16.45
C LEU A 265 -2.50 -17.90 -15.54
N ARG A 266 -3.01 -17.16 -14.55
CA ARG A 266 -3.90 -17.72 -13.52
C ARG A 266 -5.33 -17.27 -13.69
N VAL A 267 -6.30 -18.16 -13.46
CA VAL A 267 -7.71 -17.79 -13.52
C VAL A 267 -8.09 -16.98 -12.26
N PRO A 268 -8.76 -15.82 -12.40
CA PRO A 268 -9.08 -14.98 -11.26
C PRO A 268 -10.37 -15.44 -10.55
N ILE A 269 -10.37 -16.66 -10.03
CA ILE A 269 -11.48 -17.19 -9.24
C ILE A 269 -11.52 -16.49 -7.87
N GLY A 270 -12.73 -16.22 -7.38
CA GLY A 270 -13.04 -15.88 -6.01
C GLY A 270 -14.11 -16.83 -5.48
N ALA A 271 -14.02 -17.20 -4.21
CA ALA A 271 -14.97 -18.10 -3.57
C ALA A 271 -15.33 -17.60 -2.18
N GLN A 272 -16.62 -17.53 -1.90
CA GLN A 272 -17.16 -17.02 -0.64
C GLN A 272 -18.17 -17.98 -0.06
N ILE A 273 -18.22 -18.04 1.27
CA ILE A 273 -19.23 -18.79 2.02
C ILE A 273 -19.98 -17.83 2.94
N SER A 274 -21.32 -17.90 2.93
CA SER A 274 -22.16 -17.10 3.82
C SER A 274 -22.03 -17.55 5.27
N ALA A 275 -22.44 -16.69 6.21
CA ALA A 275 -22.89 -17.17 7.51
C ALA A 275 -23.96 -18.27 7.35
N GLY A 276 -23.97 -19.22 8.28
CA GLY A 276 -24.95 -20.30 8.30
C GLY A 276 -26.34 -19.79 8.67
N VAL A 277 -27.36 -20.23 7.94
CA VAL A 277 -28.77 -19.90 8.20
C VAL A 277 -29.49 -21.14 8.71
N PRO A 278 -30.10 -21.14 9.91
CA PRO A 278 -30.90 -22.25 10.39
C PRO A 278 -32.00 -22.63 9.40
N SER A 279 -32.18 -23.93 9.13
CA SER A 279 -33.13 -24.44 8.15
C SER A 279 -33.57 -25.85 8.50
N GLY A 280 -34.83 -26.02 8.91
CA GLY A 280 -35.45 -27.33 9.18
C GLY A 280 -34.62 -28.19 10.12
N ASN A 281 -33.88 -29.14 9.55
CA ASN A 281 -33.09 -30.15 10.26
C ASN A 281 -31.59 -29.79 10.40
N GLY A 282 -31.19 -28.57 10.08
CA GLY A 282 -29.77 -28.19 10.10
C GLY A 282 -29.50 -26.70 9.88
N VAL A 283 -28.28 -26.40 9.42
CA VAL A 283 -27.80 -25.06 9.07
C VAL A 283 -27.38 -25.05 7.61
N THR A 284 -27.93 -24.12 6.83
CA THR A 284 -27.64 -23.98 5.41
C THR A 284 -26.59 -22.90 5.18
N TYR A 285 -25.54 -23.26 4.46
CA TYR A 285 -24.50 -22.37 4.00
C TYR A 285 -24.64 -22.14 2.49
N THR A 286 -24.45 -20.90 2.06
CA THR A 286 -24.43 -20.54 0.64
C THR A 286 -23.00 -20.34 0.20
N ILE A 287 -22.57 -21.07 -0.83
CA ILE A 287 -21.27 -20.92 -1.45
C ILE A 287 -21.44 -20.18 -2.77
N THR A 288 -20.68 -19.12 -2.96
CA THR A 288 -20.62 -18.34 -4.19
C THR A 288 -19.22 -18.46 -4.79
N LEU A 289 -19.15 -18.99 -6.01
CA LEU A 289 -17.96 -18.88 -6.85
C LEU A 289 -18.16 -17.85 -7.94
N GLN A 290 -17.11 -17.09 -8.20
CA GLN A 290 -17.09 -16.09 -9.26
C GLN A 290 -15.77 -16.12 -9.99
N ASN A 291 -15.82 -16.13 -11.32
CA ASN A 291 -14.66 -15.80 -12.11
C ASN A 291 -14.64 -14.28 -12.32
N THR A 292 -13.72 -13.59 -11.66
CA THR A 292 -13.59 -12.13 -11.71
C THR A 292 -12.87 -11.62 -12.97
N GLY A 293 -12.69 -12.48 -13.97
CA GLY A 293 -12.15 -12.14 -15.28
C GLY A 293 -13.10 -11.25 -16.09
N THR A 294 -12.52 -10.49 -17.01
CA THR A 294 -13.24 -9.62 -17.94
C THR A 294 -13.98 -10.49 -18.97
N PRO A 295 -15.31 -10.36 -19.13
CA PRO A 295 -16.07 -11.09 -20.15
C PRO A 295 -15.45 -10.97 -21.55
N GLY A 296 -15.33 -12.10 -22.25
CA GLY A 296 -14.76 -12.17 -23.60
C GLY A 296 -13.24 -12.01 -23.69
N LYS A 297 -12.53 -11.80 -22.58
CA LYS A 297 -11.07 -11.64 -22.56
C LYS A 297 -10.36 -12.55 -21.55
N GLY A 298 -10.88 -12.62 -20.33
CA GLY A 298 -10.26 -13.37 -19.24
C GLY A 298 -10.20 -14.87 -19.50
N LEU A 299 -9.42 -15.57 -18.67
CA LEU A 299 -9.34 -17.02 -18.72
C LEU A 299 -10.60 -17.67 -18.15
N THR A 300 -11.02 -18.77 -18.77
CA THR A 300 -12.09 -19.63 -18.25
C THR A 300 -11.47 -20.71 -17.36
N ALA A 301 -12.05 -20.95 -16.18
CA ALA A 301 -11.72 -22.14 -15.40
C ALA A 301 -12.58 -23.32 -15.85
N GLU A 302 -11.98 -24.50 -15.92
CA GLU A 302 -12.68 -25.76 -16.23
C GLU A 302 -12.28 -26.86 -15.27
N TYR A 303 -13.21 -27.80 -15.05
CA TYR A 303 -13.09 -28.91 -14.10
C TYR A 303 -12.74 -28.39 -12.70
N ILE A 304 -13.62 -27.56 -12.17
CA ILE A 304 -13.45 -26.91 -10.89
C ILE A 304 -13.96 -27.86 -9.80
N THR A 305 -13.15 -28.09 -8.78
CA THR A 305 -13.51 -28.86 -7.59
C THR A 305 -13.55 -27.92 -6.39
N VAL A 306 -14.66 -27.94 -5.66
CA VAL A 306 -14.84 -27.21 -4.40
C VAL A 306 -14.91 -28.21 -3.27
N THR A 307 -13.93 -28.16 -2.38
CA THR A 307 -13.81 -29.05 -1.24
C THR A 307 -14.11 -28.29 0.04
N LEU A 308 -15.12 -28.75 0.78
CA LEU A 308 -15.59 -28.15 2.03
C LEU A 308 -15.36 -29.15 3.19
N PRO A 309 -14.21 -29.05 3.88
CA PRO A 309 -13.93 -29.80 5.10
C PRO A 309 -15.09 -29.74 6.10
N LEU A 310 -15.57 -30.92 6.48
CA LEU A 310 -16.56 -31.10 7.52
C LEU A 310 -15.83 -31.30 8.85
N LEU A 311 -16.31 -30.64 9.89
CA LEU A 311 -15.72 -30.76 11.22
C LEU A 311 -15.82 -32.21 11.71
N ARG A 312 -14.72 -32.68 12.30
CA ARG A 312 -14.63 -33.95 13.01
C ARG A 312 -14.82 -33.69 14.51
N GLY A 313 -15.46 -34.63 15.20
CA GLY A 313 -15.47 -34.65 16.65
C GLY A 313 -14.06 -34.88 17.17
N LYS A 314 -13.81 -34.51 18.44
CA LYS A 314 -12.56 -34.92 19.09
C LYS A 314 -12.49 -36.44 19.24
N ASP A 315 -13.65 -37.10 19.33
CA ASP A 315 -13.77 -38.55 19.35
C ASP A 315 -14.01 -39.14 17.94
N PRO A 316 -13.36 -40.27 17.58
CA PRO A 316 -13.56 -40.95 16.31
C PRO A 316 -14.99 -41.46 16.07
N GLU A 317 -15.76 -41.69 17.14
CA GLU A 317 -17.15 -42.19 17.09
C GLU A 317 -18.19 -41.06 17.08
N GLU A 318 -17.79 -39.81 17.31
CA GLU A 318 -18.69 -38.66 17.18
C GLU A 318 -18.84 -38.26 15.71
N VAL A 319 -19.89 -38.76 15.05
CA VAL A 319 -20.38 -38.17 13.80
C VAL A 319 -20.87 -36.76 14.12
N THR A 320 -20.06 -35.77 13.81
CA THR A 320 -20.33 -34.38 14.22
C THR A 320 -21.02 -33.58 13.14
N THR A 321 -20.78 -33.85 11.86
CA THR A 321 -21.38 -33.07 10.76
C THR A 321 -21.85 -33.98 9.64
N MET A 322 -23.13 -33.91 9.28
CA MET A 322 -23.70 -34.65 8.14
C MET A 322 -24.22 -33.69 7.09
N VAL A 323 -24.17 -34.10 5.81
CA VAL A 323 -24.75 -33.34 4.70
C VAL A 323 -26.18 -33.83 4.49
N GLU A 324 -27.15 -32.98 4.79
CA GLU A 324 -28.58 -33.30 4.68
C GLU A 324 -29.13 -33.03 3.28
N ALA A 325 -28.73 -31.90 2.71
CA ALA A 325 -29.23 -31.44 1.42
C ALA A 325 -28.22 -30.54 0.73
N THR A 326 -28.29 -30.51 -0.59
CA THR A 326 -27.57 -29.54 -1.43
C THR A 326 -28.49 -29.00 -2.52
N THR A 327 -28.24 -27.77 -2.98
CA THR A 327 -28.93 -27.18 -4.13
C THR A 327 -27.93 -26.50 -5.05
N GLY A 328 -28.31 -26.18 -6.29
CA GLY A 328 -27.42 -25.51 -7.26
C GLY A 328 -26.57 -26.46 -8.13
N GLY A 329 -26.64 -27.77 -7.87
CA GLY A 329 -25.99 -28.82 -8.66
C GLY A 329 -24.50 -29.01 -8.35
N GLY A 330 -23.90 -30.06 -8.93
CA GLY A 330 -22.47 -30.33 -8.84
C GLY A 330 -22.00 -31.11 -7.61
N TYR A 331 -22.85 -31.37 -6.61
CA TYR A 331 -22.46 -32.16 -5.44
C TYR A 331 -22.10 -33.60 -5.82
N THR A 332 -20.90 -34.05 -5.46
CA THR A 332 -20.37 -35.39 -5.79
C THR A 332 -20.26 -36.30 -4.57
N GLY A 333 -20.65 -35.82 -3.38
CA GLY A 333 -20.67 -36.62 -2.15
C GLY A 333 -19.68 -36.12 -1.09
N VAL A 334 -19.51 -36.96 -0.06
CA VAL A 334 -18.52 -36.76 0.98
C VAL A 334 -17.35 -37.69 0.75
N HIS A 335 -16.15 -37.14 0.67
CA HIS A 335 -14.91 -37.88 0.48
C HIS A 335 -13.93 -37.59 1.60
N ARG A 336 -12.92 -38.44 1.75
CA ARG A 336 -11.81 -38.17 2.67
C ARG A 336 -10.84 -37.20 2.00
N ASP A 337 -10.77 -35.96 2.50
CA ASP A 337 -9.78 -34.98 2.06
C ASP A 337 -8.42 -35.31 2.66
N VAL A 338 -7.45 -35.56 1.80
CA VAL A 338 -6.07 -35.86 2.18
C VAL A 338 -5.34 -34.63 2.72
N ILE A 339 -5.76 -33.41 2.35
CA ILE A 339 -5.11 -32.16 2.77
C ILE A 339 -5.46 -31.85 4.22
N THR A 340 -6.74 -31.91 4.58
CA THR A 340 -7.19 -31.65 5.96
C THR A 340 -7.26 -32.91 6.83
N ASN A 341 -7.08 -34.10 6.23
CA ASN A 341 -7.29 -35.40 6.87
C ASN A 341 -8.68 -35.50 7.56
N SER A 342 -9.69 -34.91 6.92
CA SER A 342 -11.09 -34.91 7.38
C SER A 342 -12.02 -35.38 6.27
N ASN A 343 -13.25 -35.73 6.62
CA ASN A 343 -14.29 -35.83 5.61
C ASN A 343 -14.57 -34.43 5.04
N ALA A 344 -14.86 -34.35 3.75
CA ALA A 344 -15.18 -33.11 3.06
C ALA A 344 -16.30 -33.32 2.07
N ALA A 345 -17.26 -32.39 2.04
CA ALA A 345 -18.25 -32.33 0.99
C ALA A 345 -17.59 -31.76 -0.28
N GLU A 346 -17.84 -32.39 -1.42
CA GLU A 346 -17.24 -32.00 -2.69
C GLU A 346 -18.28 -31.59 -3.72
N PHE A 347 -17.96 -30.54 -4.49
CA PHE A 347 -18.74 -30.07 -5.62
C PHE A 347 -17.85 -29.95 -6.86
N GLU A 348 -18.34 -30.45 -7.99
CA GLU A 348 -17.72 -30.32 -9.29
C GLU A 348 -18.50 -29.35 -10.17
N ILE A 349 -17.78 -28.41 -10.77
CA ILE A 349 -18.33 -27.41 -11.71
C ILE A 349 -17.53 -27.56 -13.01
N PRO A 350 -18.17 -27.94 -14.13
CA PRO A 350 -17.44 -28.27 -15.34
C PRO A 350 -16.72 -27.05 -15.93
N ARG A 351 -17.30 -25.85 -15.79
CA ARG A 351 -16.80 -24.62 -16.42
C ARG A 351 -17.30 -23.38 -15.68
N LEU A 352 -16.45 -22.36 -15.59
CA LEU A 352 -16.81 -21.02 -15.11
C LEU A 352 -16.13 -19.93 -15.97
N ALA A 353 -16.89 -19.36 -16.89
CA ALA A 353 -16.41 -18.36 -17.84
C ALA A 353 -16.13 -16.99 -17.15
N PRO A 354 -15.32 -16.11 -17.75
CA PRO A 354 -15.06 -14.78 -17.20
C PRO A 354 -16.35 -13.98 -16.97
N GLY A 355 -16.50 -13.42 -15.77
CA GLY A 355 -17.70 -12.71 -15.33
C GLY A 355 -18.82 -13.60 -14.82
N GLU A 356 -18.72 -14.92 -15.01
CA GLU A 356 -19.74 -15.86 -14.53
C GLU A 356 -19.68 -16.02 -13.01
N LYS A 357 -20.87 -16.15 -12.41
CA LYS A 357 -21.07 -16.46 -11.00
C LYS A 357 -21.91 -17.73 -10.88
N ARG A 358 -21.53 -18.60 -9.96
CA ARG A 358 -22.28 -19.80 -9.57
C ARG A 358 -22.52 -19.79 -8.08
N THR A 359 -23.72 -20.21 -7.69
CA THR A 359 -24.12 -20.30 -6.30
C THR A 359 -24.76 -21.66 -6.06
N PHE A 360 -24.38 -22.29 -4.95
CA PHE A 360 -24.97 -23.54 -4.46
C PHE A 360 -25.07 -23.48 -2.95
N THR A 361 -25.88 -24.36 -2.39
CA THR A 361 -26.06 -24.47 -0.94
C THR A 361 -25.71 -25.85 -0.44
N ILE A 362 -25.30 -25.90 0.83
CA ILE A 362 -25.12 -27.11 1.60
C ILE A 362 -25.81 -26.96 2.95
N THR A 363 -26.71 -27.88 3.27
CA THR A 363 -27.36 -27.96 4.58
C THR A 363 -26.66 -29.02 5.40
N LEU A 364 -26.13 -28.60 6.54
CA LEU A 364 -25.39 -29.44 7.47
C LEU A 364 -26.21 -29.70 8.74
N SER A 365 -26.15 -30.91 9.27
CA SER A 365 -26.73 -31.27 10.59
C SER A 365 -25.66 -31.81 11.54
N GLY A 366 -26.03 -32.09 12.78
CA GLY A 366 -25.13 -32.57 13.84
C GLY A 366 -24.44 -31.46 14.62
N LYS A 367 -23.61 -31.85 15.61
CA LYS A 367 -22.93 -30.92 16.53
C LYS A 367 -22.04 -29.89 15.82
N GLY A 368 -21.46 -30.24 14.69
CA GLY A 368 -20.57 -29.38 13.88
C GLY A 368 -21.32 -28.43 12.95
N ALA A 369 -22.63 -28.61 12.73
CA ALA A 369 -23.40 -27.77 11.80
C ALA A 369 -23.40 -26.29 12.18
N ASN A 370 -23.43 -25.96 13.47
CA ASN A 370 -23.44 -24.57 13.97
C ASN A 370 -22.05 -23.94 14.04
N VAL A 371 -20.99 -24.75 14.00
CA VAL A 371 -19.60 -24.27 14.06
C VAL A 371 -19.14 -23.73 12.70
N GLY A 372 -19.85 -24.09 11.63
CA GLY A 372 -19.56 -23.61 10.29
C GLY A 372 -18.57 -24.48 9.52
N ILE A 373 -18.26 -24.01 8.32
CA ILE A 373 -17.20 -24.56 7.48
C ILE A 373 -15.98 -23.66 7.73
N PRO A 374 -15.00 -24.11 8.54
CA PRO A 374 -13.94 -23.24 9.01
C PRO A 374 -13.01 -22.79 7.88
N ARG A 375 -12.84 -23.64 6.86
CA ARG A 375 -12.05 -23.40 5.65
C ARG A 375 -12.63 -24.24 4.53
N GLY A 376 -12.63 -23.72 3.31
CA GLY A 376 -12.90 -24.48 2.08
C GLY A 376 -11.82 -24.20 1.05
N MET A 377 -11.76 -25.03 0.02
CA MET A 377 -10.76 -24.94 -1.04
C MET A 377 -11.44 -25.02 -2.41
N VAL A 378 -10.95 -24.27 -3.37
CA VAL A 378 -11.34 -24.38 -4.78
C VAL A 378 -10.11 -24.64 -5.62
N LYS A 379 -10.17 -25.70 -6.42
CA LYS A 379 -9.17 -26.09 -7.41
C LYS A 379 -9.80 -26.09 -8.80
N TRP A 380 -9.02 -25.88 -9.85
CA TRP A 380 -9.43 -26.12 -11.24
C TRP A 380 -8.33 -26.84 -12.00
N GLU A 381 -8.71 -27.57 -13.06
CA GLU A 381 -7.73 -28.27 -13.89
C GLU A 381 -7.32 -27.50 -15.14
N LYS A 382 -8.15 -26.60 -15.69
CA LYS A 382 -7.76 -25.82 -16.87
C LYS A 382 -8.02 -24.32 -16.72
N PRO A 383 -7.14 -23.48 -17.31
CA PRO A 383 -5.81 -23.82 -17.83
C PRO A 383 -4.88 -24.34 -16.72
N ARG A 384 -4.03 -25.32 -17.04
CA ARG A 384 -3.03 -25.85 -16.10
C ARG A 384 -1.89 -24.86 -15.95
N LEU A 385 -1.35 -24.75 -14.74
CA LEU A 385 -0.04 -24.12 -14.57
C LEU A 385 1.04 -25.02 -15.17
N ASN A 386 1.89 -24.43 -15.99
CA ASN A 386 2.98 -25.16 -16.65
C ASN A 386 4.11 -25.54 -15.66
N SER A 387 4.11 -24.94 -14.48
CA SER A 387 5.02 -25.30 -13.38
C SER A 387 4.66 -26.60 -12.67
N GLY A 388 3.58 -27.29 -13.07
CA GLY A 388 3.05 -28.48 -12.39
C GLY A 388 2.38 -28.19 -11.05
N GLY A 389 2.32 -26.92 -10.63
CA GLY A 389 1.60 -26.49 -9.45
C GLY A 389 0.09 -26.66 -9.61
N THR A 390 -0.59 -26.95 -8.50
CA THR A 390 -2.06 -26.93 -8.45
C THR A 390 -2.52 -25.53 -8.06
N GLU A 391 -3.36 -24.91 -8.88
CA GLU A 391 -4.04 -23.68 -8.48
C GLU A 391 -5.11 -24.00 -7.45
N LEU A 392 -5.02 -23.32 -6.32
CA LEU A 392 -6.03 -23.39 -5.28
C LEU A 392 -6.27 -22.01 -4.67
N ILE A 393 -7.51 -21.76 -4.27
CA ILE A 393 -7.89 -20.60 -3.46
C ILE A 393 -8.69 -21.07 -2.25
N ALA A 394 -8.60 -20.31 -1.17
CA ALA A 394 -9.48 -20.52 -0.02
C ALA A 394 -10.90 -20.01 -0.32
N VAL A 395 -11.89 -20.71 0.20
CA VAL A 395 -13.25 -20.18 0.37
C VAL A 395 -13.24 -19.31 1.63
N THR A 396 -13.55 -18.03 1.48
CA THR A 396 -13.49 -17.06 2.58
C THR A 396 -14.88 -16.65 3.06
N THR A 397 -15.03 -16.37 4.35
CA THR A 397 -16.19 -15.63 4.83
C THR A 397 -16.09 -14.15 4.41
N PRO A 398 -17.20 -13.49 4.05
CA PRO A 398 -17.21 -12.05 3.79
C PRO A 398 -16.67 -11.28 5.02
N LEU A 399 -15.81 -10.29 4.77
CA LEU A 399 -15.31 -9.40 5.83
C LEU A 399 -16.49 -8.62 6.42
N GLY A 400 -16.67 -8.70 7.75
CA GLY A 400 -17.70 -7.94 8.48
C GLY A 400 -18.98 -8.70 8.83
N GLN A 401 -18.97 -10.04 8.82
CA GLN A 401 -20.00 -10.87 9.44
C GLN A 401 -19.55 -11.47 10.76
#